data_AF-A0A6N8FI55-F1
#
_entry.id   AF-A0A6N8FI55-F1
#
_cell.length_a   1.000
_cell.length_b   1.000
_cell.length_c   1.000
_cell.angle_alpha   90.00
_cell.angle_beta   90.00
_cell.angle_gamma   90.00
#
_symmetry.space_group_name_H-M   'P 1'
#
loop_
_entity.id
_entity.type
_entity.pdbx_description
1 polymer ?
#
loop_
_entity_poly.entity_id
_entity_poly.type
_entity_poly.pdbx_seq_one_letter_code
_entity_poly.pdbx_strand_id
1 'polypeptide(L)'
;MTSRATNDYSHRECLAYLVNRFLNPIEKKFFEQYGDEIDQDTWALSELIQWVWRSRIRNELSIRIYIPSSRMRGLLNQYLNSDVFEEAPKEAIITEPPSDWHL
;
A
#
# COMPACT_ATOMS: atom_id res chain seq x y z
N MET A 1 -5.64 6.70 -20.19
CA MET A 1 -4.95 5.44 -20.57
C MET A 1 -4.36 4.86 -19.29
N THR A 2 -5.03 3.88 -18.69
CA THR A 2 -4.62 3.32 -17.40
C THR A 2 -3.58 2.23 -17.64
N SER A 3 -2.32 2.45 -17.25
CA SER A 3 -1.28 1.40 -17.22
C SER A 3 -1.53 0.36 -16.11
N ARG A 4 -2.80 0.01 -15.86
CA ARG A 4 -3.19 -1.16 -15.08
C ARG A 4 -2.83 -2.37 -15.94
N ALA A 5 -2.06 -3.29 -15.38
CA ALA A 5 -1.59 -4.53 -16.01
C ALA A 5 -0.48 -4.46 -17.08
N THR A 6 0.20 -3.33 -17.31
CA THR A 6 1.43 -3.33 -18.13
C THR A 6 2.66 -3.65 -17.26
N ASN A 7 3.33 -4.75 -17.59
CA ASN A 7 4.52 -5.27 -16.88
C ASN A 7 5.83 -4.59 -17.32
N ASP A 8 5.71 -3.41 -17.95
CA ASP A 8 6.77 -2.71 -18.66
C ASP A 8 7.98 -2.39 -17.78
N TYR A 9 7.80 -2.38 -16.46
CA TYR A 9 8.82 -2.00 -15.48
C TYR A 9 9.38 -3.19 -14.67
N SER A 10 9.02 -4.42 -15.00
CA SER A 10 9.53 -5.64 -14.32
C SER A 10 11.03 -5.89 -14.46
N HIS A 11 11.74 -5.16 -15.31
CA HIS A 11 13.19 -5.26 -15.46
C HIS A 11 13.94 -4.16 -14.67
N ARG A 12 13.23 -3.23 -14.03
CA ARG A 12 13.84 -2.07 -13.37
C ARG A 12 14.49 -2.45 -12.05
N GLU A 13 15.78 -2.13 -11.91
CA GLU A 13 16.58 -2.38 -10.70
C GLU A 13 16.65 -1.19 -9.75
N CYS A 14 16.84 0.01 -10.29
CA CYS A 14 16.93 1.23 -9.50
C CYS A 14 15.55 1.89 -9.43
N LEU A 15 15.05 2.08 -8.21
CA LEU A 15 13.76 2.69 -7.90
C LEU A 15 13.98 3.97 -7.10
N ALA A 16 13.27 5.05 -7.45
CA ALA A 16 13.26 6.28 -6.68
C ALA A 16 11.82 6.64 -6.31
N TYR A 17 11.45 6.43 -5.05
CA TYR A 17 10.11 6.75 -4.54
C TYR A 17 10.12 8.12 -3.87
N LEU A 18 9.90 9.17 -4.66
CA LEU A 18 10.01 10.56 -4.21
C LEU A 18 8.74 11.10 -3.53
N VAL A 19 7.69 10.30 -3.42
CA VAL A 19 6.37 10.74 -2.96
C VAL A 19 6.23 10.55 -1.44
N ASN A 20 5.55 11.49 -0.79
CA ASN A 20 5.07 11.33 0.59
C ASN A 20 3.55 11.22 0.55
N ARG A 21 3.01 10.01 0.77
CA ARG A 21 1.61 9.70 0.45
C ARG A 21 0.66 9.99 1.61
N PHE A 22 -0.28 10.91 1.41
CA PHE A 22 -1.32 11.22 2.38
C PHE A 22 -2.70 11.02 1.75
N LEU A 23 -3.68 10.57 2.56
CA LEU A 23 -5.07 10.49 2.15
C LEU A 23 -5.58 11.91 1.85
N ASN A 24 -6.44 12.01 0.84
CA ASN A 24 -7.09 13.28 0.56
C ASN A 24 -8.02 13.61 1.75
N PRO A 25 -8.03 14.84 2.29
CA PRO A 25 -8.94 15.23 3.37
C PRO A 25 -10.42 14.92 3.09
N ILE A 26 -10.82 14.92 1.82
CA ILE A 26 -12.19 14.57 1.41
C ILE A 26 -12.47 13.08 1.59
N GLU A 27 -11.53 12.22 1.19
CA GLU A 27 -11.61 10.77 1.37
C GLU A 27 -11.62 10.43 2.86
N LYS A 28 -10.75 11.07 3.64
CA LYS A 28 -10.70 10.88 5.10
C LYS A 28 -12.05 11.17 5.75
N LYS A 29 -12.68 12.30 5.40
CA LYS A 29 -14.02 12.66 5.91
C LYS A 29 -15.11 11.69 5.49
N PHE A 30 -15.00 11.10 4.30
CA PHE A 30 -15.94 10.09 3.85
C PHE A 30 -15.89 8.88 4.79
N PHE A 31 -14.70 8.33 5.05
CA PHE A 31 -14.56 7.17 5.93
C PHE A 31 -14.88 7.47 7.40
N GLU A 32 -14.50 8.65 7.90
CA GLU A 32 -14.89 9.11 9.24
C GLU A 32 -16.42 9.19 9.41
N GLN A 33 -17.18 9.48 8.34
CA GLN A 33 -18.65 9.48 8.38
C GLN A 33 -19.27 8.07 8.47
N TYR A 34 -18.55 7.04 8.02
CA TYR A 34 -18.98 5.65 8.13
C TYR A 34 -18.53 4.98 9.45
N GLY A 35 -17.79 5.71 10.30
CA GLY A 35 -17.35 5.24 11.61
C GLY A 35 -16.04 4.46 11.59
N ASP A 36 -15.39 4.32 10.43
CA ASP A 36 -14.13 3.60 10.27
C ASP A 36 -12.94 4.55 10.35
N GLU A 37 -12.07 4.35 11.34
CA GLU A 37 -10.82 5.09 11.45
C GLU A 37 -9.77 4.45 10.53
N ILE A 38 -9.52 5.08 9.37
CA ILE A 38 -8.51 4.56 8.44
C ILE A 38 -7.12 4.85 8.95
N ASP A 39 -6.33 3.79 9.11
CA ASP A 39 -4.89 3.88 9.25
C ASP A 39 -4.24 4.32 7.93
N GLN A 40 -4.03 5.63 7.85
CA GLN A 40 -3.41 6.32 6.73
C GLN A 40 -1.98 5.86 6.47
N ASP A 41 -1.25 5.44 7.50
CA ASP A 41 0.13 4.98 7.38
C ASP A 41 0.17 3.58 6.77
N THR A 42 -0.72 2.68 7.21
CA THR A 42 -0.89 1.35 6.59
C THR A 42 -1.35 1.46 5.13
N TRP A 43 -2.25 2.39 4.82
CA TRP A 43 -2.64 2.66 3.42
C TRP A 43 -1.47 3.18 2.57
N ALA A 44 -0.71 4.15 3.08
CA ALA A 44 0.45 4.71 2.38
C ALA A 44 1.55 3.65 2.15
N LEU A 45 1.79 2.79 3.15
CA LEU A 45 2.70 1.65 3.05
C LEU A 45 2.24 0.66 1.98
N SER A 46 0.95 0.32 1.94
CA SER A 46 0.39 -0.61 0.95
C SER A 46 0.63 -0.12 -0.49
N GLU A 47 0.45 1.18 -0.75
CA GLU A 47 0.75 1.79 -2.05
C GLU A 47 2.25 1.70 -2.40
N LEU A 48 3.13 1.94 -1.42
CA LEU A 48 4.58 1.80 -1.60
C LEU A 48 4.96 0.36 -1.96
N ILE A 49 4.44 -0.63 -1.23
CA ILE A 49 4.70 -2.06 -1.47
C ILE A 49 4.21 -2.47 -2.85
N GLN A 50 2.97 -2.11 -3.20
CA GLN A 50 2.42 -2.40 -4.53
C GLN A 50 3.28 -1.81 -5.64
N TRP A 51 3.75 -0.57 -5.47
CA TRP A 51 4.63 0.08 -6.42
C TRP A 51 5.99 -0.62 -6.53
N VAL A 52 6.60 -1.00 -5.39
CA VAL A 52 7.84 -1.78 -5.34
C VAL A 52 7.66 -3.12 -6.06
N TRP A 53 6.52 -3.79 -5.89
CA TRP A 53 6.22 -5.06 -6.54
C TRP A 53 6.08 -4.97 -8.07
N ARG A 54 5.88 -3.77 -8.63
CA ARG A 54 5.91 -3.56 -10.09
C ARG A 54 7.32 -3.59 -10.69
N SER A 55 8.36 -3.65 -9.85
CA SER A 55 9.76 -3.74 -10.27
C SER A 55 10.21 -5.20 -10.51
N ARG A 56 11.52 -5.41 -10.69
CA ARG A 56 12.11 -6.75 -10.81
C ARG A 56 12.05 -7.62 -9.56
N ILE A 57 11.66 -7.07 -8.41
CA ILE A 57 11.50 -7.85 -7.17
C ILE A 57 10.49 -9.00 -7.32
N ARG A 58 9.46 -8.83 -8.15
CA ARG A 58 8.48 -9.89 -8.45
C ARG A 58 9.08 -11.09 -9.19
N ASN A 59 10.23 -10.89 -9.84
CA ASN A 59 10.98 -11.93 -10.53
C ASN A 59 12.08 -12.50 -9.61
N GLU A 60 11.98 -12.28 -8.30
CA GLU A 60 12.95 -12.71 -7.29
C GLU A 60 14.34 -12.08 -7.46
N LEU A 61 14.42 -10.97 -8.20
CA LEU A 61 15.66 -10.25 -8.42
C LEU A 61 15.78 -9.07 -7.46
N SER A 62 16.99 -8.84 -6.95
CA SER A 62 17.28 -7.71 -6.07
C SER A 62 17.03 -6.34 -6.72
N ILE A 63 16.68 -5.36 -5.89
CA ILE A 63 16.45 -3.96 -6.27
C ILE A 63 17.21 -3.00 -5.37
N ARG A 64 17.45 -1.79 -5.87
CA ARG A 64 17.98 -0.66 -5.10
C ARG A 64 16.93 0.43 -5.08
N ILE A 65 16.43 0.77 -3.89
CA ILE A 65 15.38 1.79 -3.72
C ILE A 65 15.91 3.01 -2.96
N TYR A 66 15.63 4.19 -3.50
CA TYR A 66 15.86 5.48 -2.87
C TYR A 66 14.53 6.10 -2.44
N ILE A 67 14.39 6.41 -1.14
CA ILE A 67 13.20 7.03 -0.55
C ILE A 67 13.65 8.27 0.24
N PRO A 68 13.55 9.50 -0.30
CA PRO A 68 13.95 10.71 0.43
C PRO A 68 13.06 11.01 1.64
N SER A 69 11.76 10.67 1.58
CA SER A 69 10.83 10.87 2.69
C SER A 69 11.20 10.01 3.90
N SER A 70 11.53 10.64 5.03
CA SER A 70 11.85 9.94 6.28
C SER A 70 10.67 9.12 6.79
N ARG A 71 9.44 9.63 6.64
CA ARG A 71 8.22 8.92 7.06
C ARG A 71 8.02 7.62 6.28
N MET A 72 8.02 7.71 4.94
CA MET A 72 7.83 6.52 4.08
C MET A 72 8.94 5.48 4.28
N ARG A 73 10.17 5.94 4.52
CA ARG A 73 11.30 5.05 4.83
C ARG A 73 11.13 4.37 6.18
N GLY A 74 10.63 5.10 7.17
CA GLY A 74 10.26 4.56 8.48
C GLY A 74 9.21 3.47 8.37
N LEU A 75 8.13 3.70 7.62
CA LEU A 75 7.07 2.72 7.38
C LEU A 75 7.60 1.45 6.71
N LEU A 76 8.42 1.60 5.66
CA LEU A 76 9.02 0.45 4.99
C LEU A 76 9.97 -0.33 5.91
N ASN A 77 10.79 0.37 6.71
CA ASN A 77 11.67 -0.28 7.66
C ASN A 77 10.90 -0.99 8.77
N GLN A 78 9.82 -0.40 9.27
CA GLN A 78 8.95 -1.05 10.24
C GLN A 78 8.34 -2.31 9.66
N TYR A 79 7.84 -2.25 8.43
CA TYR A 79 7.32 -3.42 7.71
C TYR A 79 8.35 -4.55 7.56
N LEU A 80 9.60 -4.21 7.23
CA LEU A 80 10.65 -5.21 7.02
C LEU A 80 11.22 -5.83 8.31
N ASN A 81 11.06 -5.15 9.45
CA ASN A 81 11.71 -5.55 10.72
C ASN A 81 10.72 -5.85 11.85
N SER A 82 9.41 -5.84 11.58
CA SER A 82 8.40 -6.08 12.62
C SER A 82 7.20 -6.86 12.09
N ASP A 83 6.59 -7.62 12.99
CA ASP A 83 5.42 -8.46 12.70
C ASP A 83 4.10 -7.66 12.84
N VAL A 84 4.19 -6.33 13.00
CA VAL A 84 3.04 -5.44 13.24
C VAL A 84 1.98 -5.54 12.14
N PHE A 85 2.37 -5.93 10.93
CA PHE A 85 1.50 -6.02 9.77
C PHE A 85 1.13 -7.47 9.37
N GLU A 86 1.47 -8.48 10.18
CA GLU A 86 1.17 -9.90 9.87
C GLU A 86 -0.29 -10.27 10.15
N GLU A 87 -0.90 -9.66 11.15
CA GLU A 87 -2.31 -9.89 11.48
C GLU A 87 -3.20 -8.89 10.73
N ALA A 88 -4.11 -9.40 9.90
CA ALA A 88 -5.15 -8.57 9.33
C ALA A 88 -5.99 -7.96 10.48
N PRO A 89 -6.32 -6.66 10.42
CA PRO A 89 -7.19 -6.06 11.42
C PRO A 89 -8.50 -6.84 11.46
N LYS A 90 -8.91 -7.23 12.67
CA LYS A 90 -10.07 -8.11 12.90
C LYS A 90 -11.36 -7.51 12.31
N GLU A 91 -11.42 -6.19 12.19
CA GLU A 91 -12.53 -5.43 11.59
C GLU A 91 -12.63 -5.60 10.07
N ALA A 92 -11.53 -5.93 9.36
CA ALA A 92 -11.54 -6.15 7.91
C ALA A 92 -12.02 -7.57 7.51
N ILE A 93 -12.13 -8.48 8.48
CA ILE A 93 -12.60 -9.84 8.26
C ILE A 93 -14.12 -9.85 8.35
N ILE A 94 -14.78 -9.58 7.24
CA ILE A 94 -16.23 -9.71 7.13
C ILE A 94 -16.55 -11.21 7.09
N THR A 95 -17.04 -11.77 8.20
CA THR A 95 -17.45 -13.19 8.29
C THR A 95 -18.78 -13.47 7.61
N GLU A 96 -19.48 -12.42 7.20
CA GLU A 96 -20.80 -12.47 6.59
C GLU A 96 -20.66 -12.09 5.11
N PRO A 97 -21.13 -12.92 4.16
CA PRO A 97 -21.21 -12.49 2.77
C PRO A 97 -22.09 -11.24 2.69
N PRO A 98 -21.76 -10.24 1.84
CA PRO A 98 -22.58 -9.03 1.71
C PRO A 98 -24.03 -9.42 1.43
N SER A 99 -24.97 -8.94 2.24
CA SER A 99 -26.39 -9.27 2.10
C SER A 99 -27.01 -8.80 0.77
N ASP A 100 -26.31 -7.92 0.05
CA ASP A 100 -26.70 -7.32 -1.23
C ASP A 100 -26.13 -8.07 -2.45
N TRP A 101 -26.45 -9.36 -2.59
CA TRP A 101 -26.33 -10.09 -3.87
C TRP A 101 -27.65 -10.09 -4.66
N HIS A 102 -28.58 -9.19 -4.34
CA HIS A 102 -29.81 -9.02 -5.11
C HIS A 102 -29.56 -8.16 -6.37
N LEU A 103 -28.97 -8.81 -7.38
CA LEU A 103 -29.15 -8.48 -8.79
C LEU A 103 -30.11 -9.50 -9.43
#